data_AF-A0A0V1M0E0-F1
#
_entry.id   AF-A0A0V1M0E0-F1
#
_cell.length_a   1.000
_cell.length_b   1.000
_cell.length_c   1.000
_cell.angle_alpha   90.00
_cell.angle_beta   90.00
_cell.angle_gamma   90.00
#
_symmetry.space_group_name_H-M   'P 1'
#
loop_
_entity.id
_entity.type
_entity.pdbx_description
1 polymer ?
#
loop_
_entity_poly.entity_id
_entity_poly.type
_entity_poly.pdbx_seq_one_letter_code
_entity_poly.pdbx_strand_id
1 'polypeptide(L)'
;LKKTIKVWSRRDSKLKGDCRGSQRHIRLIKSPAAINGHNTNLEADITNWAVSDPGNIFCHIDKPYIKNQTREPAMAICIDNNDIFARFNEIAAQVEDCPK
;
A
#
# COMPACT_ATOMS: atom_id res chain seq x y z
N LEU A 1 21.76 0.38 -8.42
CA LEU A 1 21.06 1.30 -7.51
C LEU A 1 20.05 0.50 -6.68
N LYS A 2 20.08 0.62 -5.35
CA LYS A 2 19.00 0.10 -4.49
C LYS A 2 17.87 1.12 -4.50
N LYS A 3 16.66 0.73 -4.91
CA LYS A 3 15.43 1.54 -4.77
C LYS A 3 14.69 1.06 -3.52
N THR A 4 14.15 1.99 -2.74
CA THR A 4 13.26 1.67 -1.61
C THR A 4 11.88 1.33 -2.17
N ILE A 5 11.14 0.44 -1.51
CA ILE A 5 9.76 0.12 -1.87
C ILE A 5 8.84 0.61 -0.76
N LYS A 6 7.89 1.45 -1.11
CA LYS A 6 6.76 1.82 -0.25
C LYS A 6 5.63 0.83 -0.51
N VAL A 7 5.13 0.19 0.54
CA VAL A 7 4.04 -0.81 0.43
C VAL A 7 2.79 -0.23 1.10
N TRP A 8 1.71 -0.17 0.32
CA TRP A 8 0.36 -0.01 0.84
C TRP A 8 -0.29 -1.40 0.82
N SER A 9 -0.74 -1.85 1.99
CA SER A 9 -1.53 -3.06 2.13
C SER A 9 -2.86 -2.74 2.79
N ARG A 10 -3.90 -3.48 2.38
CA ARG A 10 -5.20 -3.52 3.06
C ARG A 10 -4.99 -3.76 4.55
N ARG A 11 -5.77 -3.07 5.39
CA ARG A 11 -5.86 -3.41 6.82
C ARG A 11 -6.68 -4.69 7.01
N ASP A 12 -6.03 -5.78 7.43
CA ASP A 12 -6.69 -7.02 7.85
C ASP A 12 -6.83 -7.09 9.39
N SER A 13 -7.47 -8.13 9.92
CA SER A 13 -7.66 -8.30 11.37
C SER A 13 -6.34 -8.39 12.17
N LYS A 14 -5.23 -8.76 11.53
CA LYS A 14 -3.89 -8.75 12.14
C LYS A 14 -3.32 -7.32 12.17
N LEU A 15 -3.52 -6.53 11.12
CA LEU A 15 -3.21 -5.08 11.06
C LEU A 15 -4.22 -4.21 11.83
N LYS A 16 -5.39 -4.75 12.24
CA LYS A 16 -6.34 -4.10 13.16
C LYS A 16 -5.79 -4.05 14.59
N GLY A 17 -5.04 -5.07 15.02
CA GLY A 17 -4.66 -5.24 16.42
C GLY A 17 -3.23 -4.83 16.78
N ASP A 18 -2.27 -4.91 15.86
CA ASP A 18 -0.86 -4.80 16.26
C ASP A 18 0.05 -4.21 15.16
N CYS A 19 0.10 -2.88 15.04
CA CYS A 19 1.20 -2.21 14.35
C CYS A 19 2.51 -2.25 15.17
N ARG A 20 2.55 -2.93 16.34
CA ARG A 20 3.72 -2.94 17.23
C ARG A 20 4.88 -3.69 16.58
N GLY A 21 5.91 -2.94 16.16
CA GLY A 21 7.20 -3.47 15.74
C GLY A 21 7.47 -3.35 14.23
N SER A 22 7.64 -4.49 13.55
CA SER A 22 8.27 -4.62 12.20
C SER A 22 7.42 -4.16 11.01
N GLN A 23 6.24 -3.59 11.24
CA GLN A 23 5.28 -3.16 10.21
C GLN A 23 5.39 -1.66 9.86
N ARG A 24 6.47 -0.98 10.29
CA ARG A 24 6.72 0.47 10.05
C ARG A 24 6.79 0.89 8.58
N HIS A 25 6.95 -0.05 7.65
CA HIS A 25 6.98 0.23 6.22
C HIS A 25 5.61 0.09 5.55
N ILE A 26 4.59 -0.36 6.30
CA ILE A 26 3.22 -0.47 5.82
C ILE A 26 2.55 0.89 5.99
N ARG A 27 1.99 1.39 4.90
CA ARG A 27 1.17 2.59 4.85
C ARG A 27 -0.31 2.21 4.79
N LEU A 28 -1.15 2.95 5.52
CA LEU A 28 -2.60 2.78 5.55
C LEU A 28 -3.29 4.00 4.97
N ILE A 29 -4.42 3.83 4.30
CA ILE A 29 -5.20 4.98 3.86
C ILE A 29 -5.74 5.79 5.06
N LYS A 30 -5.62 7.11 4.99
CA LYS A 30 -6.22 8.01 5.98
C LYS A 30 -7.75 7.95 5.84
N SER A 31 -8.46 8.01 6.95
CA SER A 31 -9.92 8.08 6.95
C SER A 31 -10.41 9.46 7.40
N PRO A 32 -11.28 10.14 6.62
CA PRO A 32 -11.68 9.82 5.23
C PRO A 32 -10.57 10.17 4.21
N ALA A 33 -10.57 9.49 3.06
CA ALA A 33 -9.76 9.83 1.90
C ALA A 33 -10.64 9.97 0.66
N ALA A 34 -10.28 10.89 -0.23
CA ALA A 34 -11.00 11.13 -1.47
C ALA A 34 -10.15 10.67 -2.66
N ILE A 35 -10.63 9.67 -3.40
CA ILE A 35 -10.00 9.19 -4.62
C ILE A 35 -10.96 9.51 -5.77
N ASN A 36 -10.57 10.45 -6.63
CA ASN A 36 -11.36 10.87 -7.78
C ASN A 36 -12.81 11.27 -7.44
N GLY A 37 -13.02 11.98 -6.32
CA GLY A 37 -14.35 12.38 -5.85
C GLY A 37 -15.14 11.28 -5.12
N HIS A 38 -14.63 10.06 -5.05
CA HIS A 38 -15.18 8.99 -4.24
C HIS A 38 -14.52 8.98 -2.87
N ASN A 39 -15.34 9.09 -1.82
CA ASN A 39 -14.87 8.94 -0.45
C ASN A 39 -14.65 7.47 -0.14
N THR A 40 -13.49 7.16 0.40
CA THR A 40 -13.14 5.86 0.97
C THR A 40 -12.69 6.04 2.42
N ASN A 41 -12.57 4.93 3.11
CA ASN A 41 -12.08 4.86 4.47
C ASN A 41 -11.27 3.57 4.65
N LEU A 42 -10.68 3.44 5.83
CA LEU A 42 -9.80 2.36 6.19
C LEU A 42 -10.49 0.99 6.22
N GLU A 43 -11.80 0.95 6.41
CA GLU A 43 -12.57 -0.30 6.42
C GLU A 43 -12.97 -0.76 5.02
N ALA A 44 -13.19 0.20 4.12
CA ALA A 44 -13.55 -0.03 2.72
C ALA A 44 -12.35 -0.30 1.81
N ASP A 45 -11.14 0.08 2.24
CA ASP A 45 -9.92 -0.19 1.48
C ASP A 45 -9.60 -1.69 1.43
N ILE A 46 -9.46 -2.19 0.22
CA ILE A 46 -9.12 -3.59 -0.08
C ILE A 46 -7.84 -3.73 -0.90
N THR A 47 -7.15 -2.62 -1.18
CA THR A 47 -6.07 -2.59 -2.16
C THR A 47 -4.73 -3.02 -1.56
N ASN A 48 -3.90 -3.66 -2.38
CA ASN A 48 -2.50 -3.91 -2.06
C ASN A 48 -1.65 -3.46 -3.25
N TRP A 49 -0.72 -2.55 -2.99
CA TRP A 49 0.21 -2.10 -4.00
C TRP A 49 1.57 -1.68 -3.45
N ALA A 50 2.57 -1.73 -4.32
CA ALA A 50 3.93 -1.33 -4.02
C ALA A 50 4.37 -0.26 -5.02
N VAL A 51 5.08 0.74 -4.52
CA VAL A 51 5.65 1.82 -5.33
C VAL A 51 7.13 1.96 -5.04
N SER A 52 7.92 2.09 -6.10
CA SER A 52 9.37 2.35 -5.99
C SER A 52 9.66 3.79 -5.60
N ASP A 53 10.61 4.01 -4.71
CA ASP A 53 11.09 5.33 -4.29
C ASP A 53 12.64 5.35 -4.17
N PRO A 54 13.36 6.13 -5.00
CA PRO A 54 12.88 6.87 -6.16
C PRO A 54 12.55 5.93 -7.33
N GLY A 55 11.55 6.28 -8.13
CA GLY A 55 11.19 5.55 -9.35
C GLY A 55 9.77 5.84 -9.80
N ASN A 56 9.33 5.15 -10.84
CA ASN A 56 8.06 5.32 -11.53
C ASN A 56 7.33 3.97 -11.73
N ILE A 57 7.73 2.95 -10.96
CA ILE A 57 7.13 1.63 -10.98
C ILE A 57 6.05 1.54 -9.91
N PHE A 58 4.85 1.17 -10.33
CA PHE A 58 3.71 0.84 -9.49
C PHE A 58 3.33 -0.61 -9.71
N CYS A 59 3.11 -1.38 -8.64
CA CYS A 59 2.73 -2.78 -8.71
C CYS A 59 1.43 -3.03 -7.94
N HIS A 60 0.42 -3.61 -8.58
CA HIS A 60 -0.71 -4.22 -7.89
C HIS A 60 -0.34 -5.65 -7.49
N ILE A 61 -0.65 -6.03 -6.25
CA ILE A 61 -0.34 -7.34 -5.68
C ILE A 61 -1.65 -8.01 -5.27
N ASP A 62 -1.85 -9.27 -5.66
CA ASP A 62 -3.07 -10.02 -5.36
C ASP A 62 -3.19 -10.39 -3.86
N LYS A 63 -2.06 -10.63 -3.20
CA LYS A 63 -1.98 -10.98 -1.78
C LYS A 63 -1.58 -9.79 -0.91
N PRO A 64 -2.17 -9.65 0.29
CA PRO A 64 -1.78 -8.61 1.23
C PRO A 64 -0.37 -8.83 1.78
N TYR A 65 0.24 -7.74 2.25
CA TYR A 65 1.51 -7.83 2.95
C TYR A 65 1.29 -8.35 4.38
N ILE A 66 1.81 -9.54 4.65
CA ILE A 66 1.80 -10.20 5.95
C ILE A 66 3.25 -10.57 6.29
N LYS A 67 3.67 -10.36 7.55
CA LYS A 67 5.03 -10.71 8.01
C LYS A 67 5.31 -12.20 7.89
N ASN A 68 4.34 -13.02 8.28
CA ASN A 68 4.40 -14.47 8.22
C ASN A 68 3.51 -14.92 7.05
N GLN A 69 4.07 -14.97 5.85
CA GLN A 69 3.38 -15.44 4.64
C GLN A 69 3.27 -16.97 4.65
N THR A 70 2.12 -17.48 4.21
CA THR A 70 1.99 -18.90 3.84
C THR A 70 2.73 -19.13 2.53
N ARG A 71 3.33 -20.32 2.34
CA ARG A 71 3.95 -20.69 1.07
C ARG A 71 2.87 -21.06 0.06
N GLU A 72 2.34 -20.05 -0.60
CA GLU A 72 1.34 -20.17 -1.66
C GLU A 72 1.73 -19.31 -2.88
N PRO A 73 1.21 -19.61 -4.08
CA PRO A 73 1.40 -18.74 -5.24
C PRO A 73 0.78 -17.35 -5.02
N ALA A 74 1.45 -16.33 -5.55
CA ALA A 74 1.01 -14.94 -5.57
C ALA A 74 1.46 -14.28 -6.88
N MET A 75 0.83 -13.18 -7.26
CA MET A 75 1.10 -12.44 -8.48
C MET A 75 1.21 -10.94 -8.20
N ALA A 76 2.15 -10.29 -8.88
CA ALA A 76 2.22 -8.85 -8.96
C ALA A 76 2.22 -8.42 -10.43
N ILE A 77 1.42 -7.40 -10.75
CA ILE A 77 1.43 -6.73 -12.04
C ILE A 77 2.05 -5.36 -11.83
N CYS A 78 3.21 -5.12 -12.46
CA CYS A 78 3.96 -3.88 -12.34
C CYS A 78 3.89 -3.08 -13.64
N ILE A 79 3.66 -1.78 -13.50
CA ILE A 79 3.57 -0.80 -14.58
C ILE A 79 4.66 0.24 -14.36
N ASP A 80 5.45 0.48 -15.39
CA ASP A 80 6.42 1.57 -15.47
C ASP A 80 5.83 2.68 -16.36
N ASN A 81 5.26 3.69 -15.71
CA ASN A 81 4.66 4.82 -16.42
C ASN A 81 4.62 6.06 -15.50
N ASN A 82 5.16 7.17 -15.99
CA ASN A 82 5.31 8.40 -15.19
C ASN A 82 3.96 9.05 -14.83
N ASP A 83 3.01 9.09 -15.75
CA ASP A 83 1.72 9.76 -15.53
C ASP A 83 0.88 8.98 -14.52
N ILE A 84 0.87 7.65 -14.64
CA ILE A 84 0.22 6.76 -13.68
C ILE A 84 0.90 6.87 -12.32
N PHE A 85 2.24 6.84 -12.27
CA PHE A 85 2.98 6.99 -11.03
C PHE A 85 2.64 8.32 -10.33
N ALA A 86 2.59 9.44 -11.05
CA ALA A 86 2.24 10.74 -10.48
C ALA A 86 0.85 10.69 -9.82
N ARG A 87 -0.14 10.08 -10.49
CA ARG A 87 -1.49 9.93 -9.95
C ARG A 87 -1.53 9.08 -8.68
N PHE A 88 -0.80 7.96 -8.65
CA PHE A 88 -0.72 7.14 -7.45
C PHE A 88 0.05 7.81 -6.32
N ASN A 89 1.05 8.63 -6.63
CA ASN A 89 1.79 9.39 -5.64
C ASN A 89 0.90 10.45 -4.96
N GLU A 90 -0.05 11.05 -5.67
CA GLU A 90 -1.08 11.92 -5.07
C GLU A 90 -1.97 11.15 -4.08
N ILE A 91 -2.37 9.92 -4.42
CA ILE A 91 -3.14 9.06 -3.52
C ILE A 91 -2.26 8.63 -2.33
N ALA A 92 -0.97 8.36 -2.58
CA ALA A 92 0.02 8.04 -1.56
C ALA A 92 0.24 9.20 -0.57
N ALA A 93 -0.11 10.43 -0.90
CA ALA A 93 -0.08 11.55 0.06
C ALA A 93 -1.23 11.47 1.09
N GLN A 94 -2.28 10.70 0.79
CA GLN A 94 -3.43 10.46 1.66
C GLN A 94 -3.27 9.19 2.52
N VAL A 95 -2.08 8.61 2.58
CA VAL A 95 -1.77 7.49 3.48
C VAL A 95 -1.01 7.97 4.71
N GLU A 96 -1.17 7.27 5.82
CA GLU A 96 -0.48 7.52 7.07
C GLU A 96 0.32 6.29 7.52
N ASP A 97 1.28 6.52 8.41
CA ASP A 97 1.97 5.44 9.09
C ASP A 97 0.97 4.64 9.94
N CYS A 98 1.13 3.31 9.95
CA CYS A 98 0.38 2.46 10.88
C CYS A 98 0.58 2.98 12.33
N PRO A 99 -0.50 3.30 13.07
CA PRO A 99 -0.41 3.91 14.40
C PRO A 99 0.33 3.00 15.39
N LYS A 100 1.22 3.56 16.23
CA LYS A 100 2.09 2.80 17.15
C LYS A 100 1.33 2.01 18.22
#